data_AF-A0A6A4VQA5-F1
#
_entry.id   AF-A0A6A4VQA5-F1
#
_cell.length_a   1.000
_cell.length_b   1.000
_cell.length_c   1.000
_cell.angle_alpha   90.00
_cell.angle_beta   90.00
_cell.angle_gamma   90.00
#
_symmetry.space_group_name_H-M   'P 1'
#
loop_
_entity.id
_entity.type
_entity.pdbx_description
1 polymer ?
#
loop_
_entity_poly.entity_id
_entity_poly.type
_entity_poly.pdbx_seq_one_letter_code
_entity_poly.pdbx_strand_id
1 'polypeptide(L)'
;MTPSRTLNCRPGYRITPGFRCDRGSLGGGVACAVRSQLQPFRLPDPPGSEMLLLRLAAVSVTVAVCYRPPDDDVSLVRLTEAISGLSGPNGREGRKGHPAIR
;
A
#
# COMPACT_ATOMS: atom_id res chain seq x y z
N MET A 1 6.24 21.42 15.06
CA MET A 1 6.65 20.68 13.84
C MET A 1 7.74 19.70 14.22
N THR A 2 7.44 18.42 14.34
CA THR A 2 8.44 17.38 14.63
C THR A 2 9.23 17.13 13.34
N PRO A 3 10.57 17.24 13.34
CA PRO A 3 11.35 16.99 12.13
C PRO A 3 11.10 15.55 11.66
N SER A 4 10.76 15.39 10.38
CA SER A 4 10.60 14.09 9.74
C SER A 4 11.94 13.39 9.82
N ARG A 5 12.10 12.48 10.80
CA ARG A 5 13.30 11.66 10.97
C ARG A 5 13.53 10.92 9.66
N THR A 6 14.53 11.34 8.90
CA THR A 6 14.99 10.59 7.74
C THR A 6 15.56 9.30 8.28
N LEU A 7 14.81 8.20 8.15
CA LEU A 7 15.29 6.88 8.52
C LEU A 7 16.43 6.55 7.56
N ASN A 8 17.64 6.36 8.08
CA ASN A 8 18.80 5.94 7.30
C ASN A 8 18.49 4.58 6.67
N CYS A 9 18.16 4.59 5.39
CA CYS A 9 17.86 3.38 4.64
C CYS A 9 19.17 2.69 4.26
N ARG A 10 19.15 1.35 4.18
CA ARG A 10 20.24 0.63 3.52
C ARG A 10 20.45 1.16 2.10
N PRO A 11 21.70 1.20 1.59
CA PRO A 11 21.96 1.60 0.21
C PRO A 11 21.05 0.85 -0.78
N GLY A 12 20.44 1.59 -1.71
CA GLY A 12 19.50 1.05 -2.68
C GLY A 12 18.04 0.95 -2.21
N TYR A 13 17.76 1.14 -0.91
CA TYR A 13 16.40 1.27 -0.38
C TYR A 13 16.05 2.74 -0.19
N ARG A 14 14.79 3.09 -0.47
CA ARG A 14 14.24 4.42 -0.24
C ARG A 14 13.03 4.30 0.68
N ILE A 15 13.15 4.82 1.90
CA ILE A 15 12.01 5.20 2.73
C ILE A 15 11.70 6.64 2.34
N THR A 16 10.82 6.82 1.36
CA THR A 16 10.27 8.15 1.09
C THR A 16 9.42 8.53 2.31
N PRO A 17 9.48 9.77 2.84
CA PRO A 17 8.61 10.20 3.94
C PRO A 17 7.12 9.95 3.69
N GLY A 18 6.71 9.85 2.41
CA GLY A 18 5.36 9.48 1.99
C GLY A 18 5.04 7.98 2.02
N PHE A 19 5.96 7.07 2.37
CA PHE A 19 5.69 5.62 2.50
C PHE A 19 5.53 5.24 3.96
N ARG A 20 4.67 5.99 4.64
CA ARG A 20 4.24 5.71 6.00
C ARG A 20 2.81 6.18 6.23
N CYS A 21 2.15 5.55 7.18
CA CYS A 21 0.86 5.93 7.71
C CYS A 21 1.02 6.00 9.24
N ASP A 22 1.00 7.22 9.80
CA ASP A 22 1.25 7.48 11.22
C ASP A 22 -0.08 7.58 11.99
N ARG A 23 -0.19 6.94 13.16
CA ARG A 23 -1.36 7.09 14.06
C ARG A 23 -1.21 8.26 15.03
N GLY A 24 -0.95 9.44 14.50
CA GLY A 24 -0.95 10.70 15.28
C GLY A 24 -0.17 10.61 16.61
N SER A 25 -0.78 11.11 17.70
CA SER A 25 -0.17 11.17 19.04
C SER A 25 -0.28 9.88 19.87
N LEU A 26 -1.00 8.86 19.38
CA LEU A 26 -1.32 7.66 20.15
C LEU A 26 -0.26 6.54 20.02
N GLY A 27 0.79 6.78 19.23
CA GLY A 27 1.78 5.75 18.89
C GLY A 27 1.25 4.73 17.87
N GLY A 28 2.15 3.99 17.25
CA GLY A 28 1.84 3.06 16.16
C GLY A 28 2.14 3.62 14.77
N GLY A 29 1.50 3.05 13.75
CA GLY A 29 1.74 3.36 12.35
C GLY A 29 2.60 2.32 11.63
N VAL A 30 2.55 2.41 10.31
CA VAL A 30 3.26 1.52 9.39
C VAL A 30 4.18 2.31 8.50
N ALA A 31 5.33 1.74 8.13
CA ALA A 31 6.24 2.30 7.16
C ALA A 31 6.78 1.21 6.25
N CYS A 32 7.13 1.56 5.01
CA CYS A 32 7.69 0.62 4.05
C CYS A 32 8.95 1.18 3.39
N ALA A 33 10.03 0.39 3.45
CA ALA A 33 11.27 0.66 2.73
C ALA A 33 11.31 -0.20 1.46
N VAL A 34 11.37 0.43 0.29
CA VAL A 34 11.38 -0.30 -0.99
C VAL A 34 12.57 0.15 -1.82
N ARG A 35 13.16 -0.77 -2.60
CA ARG A 35 14.19 -0.43 -3.57
C ARG A 35 13.62 0.48 -4.65
N SER A 36 14.30 1.59 -4.95
CA SER A 36 13.84 2.58 -5.95
C SER A 36 13.64 1.96 -7.34
N GLN A 37 14.45 0.96 -7.69
CA GLN A 37 14.36 0.22 -8.96
C GLN A 37 13.01 -0.50 -9.16
N LEU A 38 12.27 -0.79 -8.09
CA LEU A 38 10.94 -1.41 -8.17
C LEU A 38 9.84 -0.40 -8.54
N GLN A 39 10.21 0.88 -8.72
CA GLN A 39 9.30 1.99 -9.05
C GLN A 39 8.06 2.03 -8.14
N PRO A 40 8.25 2.16 -6.82
CA PRO A 40 7.14 2.19 -5.88
C PRO A 40 6.36 3.51 -5.97
N PHE A 41 5.04 3.44 -5.93
CA PHE A 41 4.17 4.60 -5.71
C PHE A 41 3.04 4.27 -4.73
N ARG A 42 2.59 5.27 -3.99
CA ARG A 42 1.54 5.11 -2.96
C ARG A 42 0.16 5.13 -3.59
N LEU A 43 -0.66 4.16 -3.20
CA LEU A 43 -2.09 4.16 -3.45
C LEU A 43 -2.83 4.86 -2.30
N PRO A 44 -4.08 5.30 -2.48
CA PRO A 44 -4.87 5.84 -1.37
C PRO A 44 -4.96 4.84 -0.22
N ASP A 45 -4.66 5.30 1.00
CA ASP A 45 -4.77 4.48 2.19
C ASP A 45 -6.24 4.26 2.54
N PRO A 46 -6.65 3.04 2.92
CA PRO A 46 -8.01 2.78 3.38
C PRO A 46 -8.34 3.57 4.67
N PRO A 47 -9.48 4.28 4.70
CA PRO A 47 -9.80 5.18 5.80
C PRO A 47 -10.00 4.41 7.12
N GLY A 48 -9.55 5.00 8.23
CA GLY A 48 -9.78 4.44 9.56
C GLY A 48 -9.03 3.12 9.83
N SER A 49 -7.97 2.84 9.07
CA SER A 49 -7.08 1.69 9.24
C SER A 49 -5.61 2.13 9.30
N GLU A 50 -4.77 1.41 10.05
CA GLU A 50 -3.32 1.59 10.03
C GLU A 50 -2.70 0.77 8.89
N MET A 51 -3.07 1.14 7.65
CA MET A 51 -2.74 0.43 6.43
C MET A 51 -2.11 1.35 5.39
N LEU A 52 -0.94 0.94 4.88
CA LEU A 52 -0.25 1.59 3.77
C LEU A 52 -0.30 0.68 2.54
N LEU A 53 -0.69 1.26 1.40
CA LEU A 53 -0.73 0.56 0.11
C LEU A 53 0.31 1.13 -0.85
N LEU A 54 1.18 0.27 -1.37
CA LEU A 54 2.15 0.61 -2.40
C LEU A 54 1.96 -0.26 -3.64
N ARG A 55 2.01 0.33 -4.83
CA ARG A 55 2.12 -0.38 -6.09
C ARG A 55 3.57 -0.36 -6.56
N LEU A 56 4.09 -1.52 -6.93
CA LEU A 56 5.43 -1.68 -7.51
C LEU A 56 5.31 -1.78 -9.02
N ALA A 57 5.51 -0.67 -9.73
CA ALA A 57 5.24 -0.60 -11.17
C ALA A 57 6.13 -1.56 -11.98
N ALA A 58 7.35 -1.83 -11.51
CA ALA A 58 8.28 -2.71 -12.21
C ALA A 58 7.89 -4.19 -12.20
N VAL A 59 7.02 -4.63 -11.27
CA VAL A 59 6.68 -6.05 -11.08
C VAL A 59 5.17 -6.32 -10.95
N SER A 60 4.32 -5.32 -11.18
CA SER A 60 2.84 -5.46 -11.10
C SER A 60 2.31 -6.03 -9.78
N VAL A 61 3.02 -5.80 -8.67
CA VAL A 61 2.62 -6.22 -7.32
C VAL A 61 2.08 -5.04 -6.52
N THR A 62 1.03 -5.28 -5.75
CA THR A 62 0.56 -4.36 -4.70
C THR A 62 0.99 -4.90 -3.34
N VAL A 63 1.66 -4.07 -2.55
CA VAL A 63 2.11 -4.38 -1.19
C VAL A 63 1.18 -3.67 -0.21
N ALA A 64 0.58 -4.44 0.68
CA ALA A 64 -0.18 -3.96 1.82
C ALA A 64 0.65 -4.11 3.09
N VAL A 65 0.95 -3.00 3.75
CA VAL A 65 1.60 -2.99 5.07
C VAL A 65 0.56 -2.58 6.09
N CYS A 66 0.28 -3.48 7.04
CA CYS A 66 -0.82 -3.31 7.99
C CYS A 66 -0.29 -3.45 9.41
N TYR A 67 -0.78 -2.62 10.31
CA TYR A 67 -0.64 -2.83 11.75
C TYR A 67 -2.03 -3.05 12.34
N ARG A 68 -2.16 -4.15 13.07
CA ARG A 68 -3.34 -4.41 13.90
C ARG A 68 -2.95 -4.04 15.34
N PRO A 69 -3.59 -3.02 15.96
CA PRO A 69 -3.41 -2.76 17.37
C PRO A 69 -3.77 -3.99 18.21
N PRO A 70 -3.07 -4.24 19.33
CA PRO A 70 -3.47 -5.29 20.26
C PRO A 70 -4.91 -5.03 20.74
N ASP A 71 -5.66 -6.12 20.92
CA ASP A 71 -7.04 -6.12 21.44
C ASP A 71 -8.07 -5.30 20.63
N ASP A 72 -7.76 -4.96 19.38
CA ASP A 72 -8.68 -4.26 18.46
C ASP A 72 -9.11 -5.19 17.31
N ASP A 73 -10.18 -5.96 17.54
CA ASP A 73 -10.80 -6.81 16.53
C ASP A 73 -11.52 -5.99 15.43
N VAL A 74 -11.98 -4.78 15.75
CA VAL A 74 -12.63 -3.89 14.77
C VAL A 74 -11.64 -3.48 13.68
N SER A 75 -10.41 -3.16 14.08
CA SER A 75 -9.32 -2.88 13.14
C SER A 75 -8.99 -4.09 12.25
N LEU A 76 -9.06 -5.32 12.76
CA LEU A 76 -8.84 -6.53 11.96
C LEU A 76 -9.90 -6.70 10.86
N VAL A 77 -11.18 -6.46 11.19
CA VAL A 77 -12.28 -6.52 10.21
C VAL A 77 -12.05 -5.48 9.10
N ARG A 78 -11.77 -4.23 9.47
CA ARG A 78 -11.50 -3.14 8.50
C ARG A 78 -10.33 -3.45 7.57
N LEU A 79 -9.24 -4.00 8.11
CA LEU A 79 -8.10 -4.44 7.29
C LEU A 79 -8.50 -5.52 6.29
N THR A 80 -9.28 -6.50 6.73
CA THR A 80 -9.75 -7.62 5.90
C THR A 80 -10.67 -7.14 4.77
N GLU A 81 -11.59 -6.23 5.08
CA GLU A 81 -12.48 -5.59 4.10
C GLU A 81 -11.67 -4.79 3.06
N ALA A 82 -10.71 -3.98 3.52
CA ALA A 82 -9.84 -3.20 2.66
C ALA A 82 -9.04 -4.08 1.70
N ILE A 83 -8.45 -5.19 2.19
CA ILE A 83 -7.68 -6.14 1.37
C ILE A 83 -8.60 -6.84 0.36
N SER A 84 -9.79 -7.23 0.77
CA SER A 84 -10.77 -7.87 -0.11
C SER A 84 -11.18 -6.97 -1.27
N GLY A 85 -11.32 -5.66 -1.01
CA GLY A 85 -11.60 -4.64 -2.03
C GLY A 85 -10.48 -4.42 -3.06
N LEU A 86 -9.23 -4.80 -2.75
CA LEU A 86 -8.10 -4.71 -3.68
C LEU A 86 -8.09 -5.85 -4.71
N SER A 87 -8.93 -6.87 -4.53
CA SER A 87 -8.89 -8.12 -5.30
C SER A 87 -9.72 -8.10 -6.60
N GLY A 88 -9.85 -6.97 -7.31
CA GLY A 88 -10.44 -6.98 -8.67
C GLY A 88 -10.13 -5.75 -9.54
N PRO A 89 -10.18 -5.81 -10.90
CA PRO A 89 -10.29 -6.95 -11.82
C PRO A 89 -9.09 -7.00 -12.80
N ASN A 90 -7.90 -7.48 -12.40
CA ASN A 90 -6.78 -7.67 -13.34
C ASN A 90 -6.84 -9.00 -14.14
N GLY A 91 -8.05 -9.53 -14.38
CA GLY A 91 -8.26 -10.78 -15.13
C GLY A 91 -9.35 -10.71 -16.21
N ARG A 92 -9.96 -9.54 -16.45
CA ARG A 92 -10.88 -9.32 -17.56
C ARG A 92 -10.48 -8.07 -18.32
N GLU A 93 -9.32 -8.14 -18.95
CA GLU A 93 -9.09 -7.31 -20.12
C GLU A 93 -10.16 -7.71 -21.14
N GLY A 94 -11.03 -6.76 -21.50
CA GLY A 94 -12.05 -6.97 -22.51
C GLY A 94 -11.36 -7.37 -23.80
N ARG A 95 -11.46 -8.66 -24.16
CA ARG A 95 -11.45 -9.06 -25.56
C ARG A 95 -12.65 -8.38 -26.21
N LYS A 96 -12.47 -7.14 -26.67
CA LYS A 96 -13.32 -6.59 -27.71
C LYS A 96 -13.11 -7.51 -28.91
N GLY A 97 -14.08 -8.38 -29.15
CA GLY A 97 -14.12 -9.19 -30.34
C GLY A 97 -13.96 -8.28 -31.55
N HIS A 98 -13.01 -8.63 -32.42
CA HIS A 98 -13.13 -8.30 -33.82
C HIS A 98 -14.15 -9.26 -34.44
N PRO A 99 -15.31 -8.80 -34.92
CA PRO A 99 -15.98 -9.53 -35.97
C PRO A 99 -15.34 -9.17 -37.31
N ALA A 100 -15.11 -10.23 -38.08
CA ALA A 100 -14.52 -10.31 -39.40
C ALA A 100 -14.90 -9.19 -40.38
N ILE A 101 -13.88 -8.74 -41.11
CA ILE A 101 -14.03 -8.06 -42.41
C ILE A 101 -14.75 -9.04 -43.35
N ARG A 102 -15.91 -8.62 -43.87
CA ARG A 102 -16.48 -9.17 -45.11
C ARG A 102 -16.18 -8.22 -46.24
#